data_AF-A0A9W7E5U4-F1
#
_entry.id   AF-A0A9W7E5U4-F1
#
_cell.length_a   1.000
_cell.length_b   1.000
_cell.length_c   1.000
_cell.angle_alpha   90.00
_cell.angle_beta   90.00
_cell.angle_gamma   90.00
#
_symmetry.space_group_name_H-M   'P 1'
#
loop_
_entity.id
_entity.type
_entity.pdbx_description
1 polymer ?
#
loop_
_entity_poly.entity_id
_entity_poly.type
_entity_poly.pdbx_seq_one_letter_code
_entity_poly.pdbx_strand_id
1 'polypeptide(L)' 'MCLNCDTGKVSSIGASVCSGCPSGYECIDGSQTPCDEGYYSNNEESCKICDEGFMCLGASDHRACPPGTSQPNKGQP' A
#
# COMPACT_ATOMS: atom_id res chain seq x y z
N MET A 1 -5.14 -6.23 -27.53
CA MET A 1 -5.90 -6.83 -26.42
C MET A 1 -5.20 -6.42 -25.13
N CYS A 2 -5.86 -5.64 -24.27
CA CYS A 2 -5.30 -5.34 -22.95
C CYS A 2 -5.54 -6.58 -22.10
N LEU A 3 -4.47 -7.26 -21.71
CA LEU A 3 -4.57 -8.35 -20.75
C LEU A 3 -4.68 -7.69 -19.38
N ASN A 4 -5.86 -7.79 -18.73
CA ASN A 4 -5.97 -7.39 -17.33
C ASN A 4 -4.99 -8.23 -16.53
N CYS A 5 -4.24 -7.59 -15.65
CA CYS A 5 -3.33 -8.30 -14.78
C CYS A 5 -4.10 -9.16 -13.79
N ASP A 6 -3.60 -10.38 -13.56
CA ASP A 6 -4.09 -11.20 -12.45
C ASP A 6 -4.04 -10.43 -11.13
N THR A 7 -4.98 -10.75 -10.24
CA THR A 7 -5.07 -10.30 -8.83
C THR A 7 -3.68 -10.21 -8.19
N GLY A 8 -3.35 -9.05 -7.62
CA GLY A 8 -2.04 -8.75 -7.03
C GLY A 8 -0.91 -8.34 -8.00
N LYS A 9 -1.21 -8.14 -9.29
CA LYS A 9 -0.25 -7.59 -10.28
C LYS A 9 -0.76 -6.30 -10.91
N VAL A 10 0.16 -5.45 -11.34
CA VAL A 10 -0.13 -4.16 -12.01
C VAL A 10 0.56 -4.04 -13.34
N SER A 11 -0.08 -3.30 -14.23
CA SER A 11 0.52 -2.84 -15.48
C SER A 11 0.60 -1.32 -15.44
N SER A 12 1.80 -0.77 -15.29
CA SER A 12 2.00 0.67 -15.42
C SER A 12 1.57 1.14 -16.81
N ILE A 13 1.20 2.41 -16.96
CA ILE A 13 0.81 2.97 -18.26
C ILE A 13 1.93 2.73 -19.28
N GLY A 14 1.65 1.93 -20.30
CA GLY A 14 2.61 1.52 -21.35
C GLY A 14 3.38 0.23 -21.08
N ALA A 15 3.18 -0.42 -19.93
CA ALA A 15 3.78 -1.73 -19.66
C ALA A 15 3.08 -2.83 -20.47
N SER A 16 3.87 -3.69 -21.08
CA SER A 16 3.39 -4.89 -21.81
C SER A 16 3.40 -6.15 -20.92
N VAL A 17 3.84 -6.01 -19.67
CA VAL A 17 3.99 -7.10 -18.71
C VAL A 17 3.41 -6.68 -17.37
N CYS A 18 2.74 -7.61 -16.70
CA CYS A 18 2.24 -7.42 -15.35
C CYS A 18 3.38 -7.64 -14.36
N SER A 19 3.72 -6.58 -13.62
CA SER A 19 4.68 -6.65 -12.51
C SER A 19 3.95 -6.91 -11.20
N GLY A 20 4.64 -7.47 -10.21
CA GLY A 20 4.08 -7.60 -8.86
C GLY A 20 3.75 -6.23 -8.28
N CYS A 21 2.75 -6.17 -7.39
CA CYS A 21 2.40 -4.93 -6.72
C CYS A 21 3.58 -4.40 -5.90
N PRO A 22 4.03 -3.15 -6.13
CA PRO A 22 5.10 -2.57 -5.34
C PRO A 22 4.61 -2.18 -3.94
N SER A 23 5.48 -2.34 -2.95
CA SER A 23 5.23 -1.89 -1.59
C SER A 23 4.89 -0.41 -1.55
N GLY A 24 3.79 -0.10 -0.88
CA GLY A 24 3.22 1.22 -0.77
C GLY A 24 2.19 1.60 -1.81
N TYR A 25 1.75 0.62 -2.59
CA TYR A 25 0.63 0.77 -3.47
C TYR A 25 -0.36 -0.36 -3.23
N GLU A 26 -1.63 -0.07 -3.44
CA GLU A 26 -2.67 -1.06 -3.70
C GLU A 26 -2.83 -1.24 -5.21
N CYS A 27 -3.13 -2.46 -5.60
CA CYS A 27 -3.09 -2.96 -6.96
C CYS A 27 -4.40 -3.66 -7.27
N ILE A 28 -5.44 -2.88 -7.59
CA ILE A 28 -6.81 -3.38 -7.81
C ILE A 28 -7.10 -3.38 -9.31
N ASP A 29 -7.47 -4.53 -9.87
CA ASP A 29 -7.80 -4.69 -11.30
C ASP A 29 -6.69 -4.22 -12.26
N GLY A 30 -5.42 -4.37 -11.84
CA GLY A 30 -4.25 -3.89 -12.60
C GLY A 30 -3.98 -2.38 -12.47
N SER A 31 -4.80 -1.64 -11.70
CA SER A 31 -4.57 -0.25 -11.35
C SER A 31 -3.72 -0.14 -10.08
N GLN A 32 -2.63 0.61 -10.15
CA GLN A 32 -1.75 0.89 -9.02
C GLN A 32 -2.13 2.23 -8.38
N THR A 33 -2.64 2.21 -7.15
CA THR A 33 -2.99 3.41 -6.37
C THR A 33 -2.08 3.50 -5.16
N PRO A 34 -1.48 4.66 -4.84
CA PRO A 34 -0.66 4.81 -3.63
C PRO A 34 -1.50 4.66 -2.37
N CYS A 35 -0.95 4.05 -1.33
CA CYS A 35 -1.62 3.99 -0.03
C CYS A 35 -1.66 5.38 0.60
N ASP A 36 -2.86 5.79 1.02
CA ASP A 36 -3.08 7.02 1.78
C ASP A 36 -2.43 6.97 3.17
N GLU A 37 -2.27 8.14 3.77
CA GLU A 37 -1.82 8.29 5.16
C GLU A 37 -2.68 7.45 6.11
N GLY A 38 -2.04 6.77 7.07
CA GLY A 38 -2.69 5.78 7.92
C GLY A 38 -2.80 4.38 7.30
N TYR A 39 -2.45 4.20 6.03
CA TYR A 39 -2.38 2.90 5.39
C TYR A 39 -0.96 2.59 4.92
N TYR A 40 -0.65 1.29 4.82
CA TYR A 40 0.60 0.80 4.31
C TYR A 40 0.39 -0.43 3.44
N SER A 41 1.28 -0.65 2.46
CA SER A 41 1.30 -1.90 1.68
C SER A 41 2.71 -2.44 1.61
N ASN A 42 2.89 -3.75 1.80
CA ASN A 42 4.18 -4.41 1.68
C ASN A 42 4.14 -5.50 0.59
N ASN A 43 4.11 -5.04 -0.66
CA ASN A 43 3.91 -5.86 -1.87
C ASN A 43 2.56 -6.61 -1.86
N GLU A 44 1.51 -5.94 -1.41
CA GLU A 44 0.17 -6.51 -1.30
C GLU A 44 -0.78 -5.89 -2.32
N GLU A 45 -1.80 -6.64 -2.70
CA GLU A 45 -2.88 -6.15 -3.57
C GLU A 45 -3.63 -4.96 -2.97
N SER A 46 -3.70 -4.87 -1.65
CA SER A 46 -4.49 -3.85 -0.95
C SER A 46 -3.67 -3.20 0.16
N CYS A 47 -3.95 -1.93 0.40
CA CYS A 47 -3.37 -1.18 1.48
C CYS A 47 -3.98 -1.64 2.81
N LYS A 48 -3.13 -2.01 3.76
CA LYS A 48 -3.49 -2.38 5.13
C LYS A 48 -3.54 -1.14 6.01
N ILE A 49 -4.49 -1.14 6.94
CA ILE A 49 -4.58 -0.09 7.94
C ILE A 49 -3.42 -0.22 8.94
N CYS A 50 -2.80 0.90 9.30
CA CYS A 50 -1.79 0.94 10.35
C CYS A 50 -2.44 0.59 11.70
N ASP A 51 -1.87 -0.38 12.41
CA ASP A 51 -2.34 -0.77 13.74
C ASP A 51 -1.98 0.28 14.81
N GLU A 52 -2.69 0.24 15.93
CA GLU A 52 -2.42 1.13 17.06
C GLU A 52 -0.96 0.96 17.57
N GLY A 53 -0.31 2.08 17.91
CA GLY A 53 1.11 2.09 18.27
C GLY A 53 2.09 2.07 17.09
N PHE A 54 1.61 2.03 15.84
CA PHE A 54 2.39 2.23 14.63
C PHE A 54 1.89 3.46 13.87
N MET A 55 2.82 4.24 13.32
CA MET A 55 2.51 5.33 12.39
C MET A 55 2.84 4.88 10.96
N CYS A 56 1.93 5.22 10.05
CA CYS A 56 2.10 4.97 8.62
C CYS A 56 1.83 6.28 7.87
N LEU A 57 2.86 6.83 7.24
CA LEU A 57 2.76 8.06 6.44
C LEU A 57 2.20 7.82 5.03
N GLY A 58 1.60 6.65 4.80
CA GLY A 58 1.27 6.15 3.47
C GLY A 58 2.41 5.35 2.86
N ALA A 59 2.14 4.81 1.69
CA ALA A 59 3.05 3.94 0.96
C ALA A 59 3.57 2.75 1.79
N SER A 60 4.89 2.52 1.78
CA SER A 60 5.55 1.37 2.44
C SER A 60 5.92 1.68 3.90
N ASP A 61 5.49 2.83 4.40
CA ASP A 61 5.95 3.36 5.68
C ASP A 61 5.13 2.75 6.81
N HIS A 62 5.73 1.82 7.56
CA HIS A 62 5.13 1.19 8.74
C HIS A 62 6.17 1.19 9.85
N ARG A 63 6.05 2.15 10.77
CA ARG A 63 7.06 2.42 11.79
C ARG A 63 6.42 2.56 13.16
N ALA A 64 7.01 1.91 14.15
CA ALA A 64 6.52 2.00 15.52
C ALA A 64 6.62 3.45 16.02
N CYS A 65 5.64 3.89 16.82
CA CYS A 65 5.71 5.21 17.43
C CYS A 65 6.94 5.33 18.33
N PRO A 66 7.63 6.49 18.33
CA PRO A 66 8.75 6.70 19.23
C PRO A 66 8.30 6.57 20.69
N PRO A 67 9.19 6.13 21.60
CA PRO A 67 8.86 5.97 23.01
C PRO A 67 8.36 7.30 23.59
N GLY A 68 7.10 7.31 24.04
CA GLY A 68 6.42 8.51 24.56
C GLY A 68 5.26 9.00 23.71
N THR A 69 5.11 8.52 22.47
CA THR A 69 3.91 8.72 21.65
C THR A 69 3.27 7.39 21.29
N SER A 70 1.95 7.38 21.21
CA SER A 70 1.15 6.24 20.75
C SER A 70 0.12 6.79 19.79
N GLN A 71 0.03 6.24 18.58
CA GLN A 71 -1.09 6.49 17.68
C GLN A 71 -2.35 5.93 18.36
N PRO A 72 -3.27 6.80 18.83
CA PRO A 72 -4.42 6.38 19.63
C PRO A 72 -5.49 5.69 18.79
N ASN A 73 -5.45 5.86 17.47
CA ASN A 73 -6.39 5.27 16.52
C ASN A 73 -5.64 4.57 15.39
N LYS A 74 -6.27 3.53 14.84
CA LYS A 74 -5.83 2.90 13.59
C LYS A 74 -5.99 3.88 12.43
N GLY A 75 -5.03 3.91 11.51
CA GLY A 75 -5.14 4.75 10.32
C GLY A 75 -4.84 6.24 10.50
N GLN A 76 -3.98 6.63 11.45
CA GLN A 76 -3.54 8.00 11.61
C GLN A 76 -2.09 8.22 11.08
N PRO A 77 -1.83 9.36 10.39
CA PRO A 77 -0.48 9.79 10.01
C PRO A 77 0.43 10.07 11.21
#